data_AF-A0AAQ0QKX6-F1
#
_entry.id   AF-A0AAQ0QKX6-F1
#
_cell.length_a   1.000
_cell.length_b   1.000
_cell.length_c   1.000
_cell.angle_alpha   90.00
_cell.angle_beta   90.00
_cell.angle_gamma   90.00
#
_symmetry.space_group_name_H-M   'P 1'
#
loop_
_entity.id
_entity.type
_entity.pdbx_description
1 polymer ?
#
loop_
_entity_poly.entity_id
_entity_poly.type
_entity_poly.pdbx_seq_one_letter_code
_entity_poly.pdbx_strand_id
1 'polypeptide(L)'
;MRHVDLWNHNVEFIEQEDAWARPAVFVEFGPIEWEPFKCGCYRGRGNVVIHTVTDWMEGRHDRAFALSDAVVGVLDGLCGAGFSGLALLQTQTNHNHEDILENLDTFTVRYLRRL
;
A
#
# COMPACT_ATOMS: atom_id res chain seq x y z
N MET A 1 -4.08 -8.17 14.98
CA MET A 1 -3.28 -7.96 13.76
C MET A 1 -2.41 -9.19 13.58
N ARG A 2 -2.75 -10.04 12.62
CA ARG A 2 -1.96 -11.22 12.25
C ARG A 2 -1.79 -11.15 10.75
N HIS A 3 -0.54 -11.02 10.32
CA HIS A 3 -0.06 -10.89 8.94
C HIS A 3 0.08 -9.45 8.40
N VAL A 4 1.33 -9.08 8.13
CA VAL A 4 1.79 -7.95 7.30
C VAL A 4 2.83 -8.57 6.37
N ASP A 5 2.62 -8.48 5.06
CA ASP A 5 3.53 -9.07 4.05
C ASP A 5 3.85 -8.08 2.92
N LEU A 6 4.97 -8.32 2.25
CA LEU A 6 5.52 -7.47 1.20
C LEU A 6 5.02 -7.95 -0.18
N TRP A 7 4.32 -7.08 -0.92
CA TRP A 7 3.87 -7.37 -2.28
C TRP A 7 4.81 -6.72 -3.30
N ASN A 8 5.15 -7.45 -4.36
CA ASN A 8 6.03 -6.97 -5.42
C ASN A 8 5.43 -7.40 -6.76
N HIS A 9 5.12 -6.44 -7.64
CA HIS A 9 4.47 -6.64 -8.95
C HIS A 9 5.26 -7.53 -9.93
N ASN A 10 6.48 -7.94 -9.55
CA ASN A 10 7.28 -8.91 -10.30
C ASN A 10 6.97 -10.38 -9.96
N VAL A 11 5.90 -10.63 -9.18
CA VAL A 11 5.33 -11.95 -8.89
C VAL A 11 3.95 -12.03 -9.55
N GLU A 12 3.92 -12.05 -10.87
CA GLU A 12 2.95 -12.89 -11.58
C GLU A 12 3.22 -14.33 -11.12
N PHE A 13 2.59 -14.78 -10.04
CA PHE A 13 2.33 -16.17 -9.66
C PHE A 13 1.83 -16.16 -8.21
N ILE A 14 0.60 -15.68 -8.01
CA ILE A 14 -0.20 -16.16 -6.88
C ILE A 14 -0.75 -17.54 -7.30
N GLU A 15 0.16 -18.51 -7.43
CA GLU A 15 -0.12 -19.89 -7.05
C GLU A 15 0.45 -20.07 -5.65
N GLN A 16 -0.09 -19.32 -4.68
CA GLN A 16 0.15 -19.61 -3.28
C GLN A 16 -0.99 -20.53 -2.83
N GLU A 17 -0.67 -21.81 -2.67
CA GLU A 17 -1.58 -22.95 -2.42
C GLU A 17 -2.46 -22.84 -1.15
N ASP A 18 -2.42 -21.75 -0.38
CA ASP A 18 -3.26 -21.57 0.81
C ASP A 18 -3.88 -20.15 0.85
N ALA A 19 -5.22 -20.08 0.90
CA ALA A 19 -5.95 -18.82 1.03
C ALA A 19 -5.60 -18.10 2.35
N TRP A 20 -5.22 -16.83 2.28
CA TRP A 20 -4.87 -16.03 3.46
C TRP A 20 -6.11 -15.71 4.31
N ALA A 21 -5.93 -15.62 5.64
CA ALA A 21 -7.00 -15.21 6.53
C ALA A 21 -7.36 -13.73 6.32
N ARG A 22 -8.66 -13.44 6.13
CA ARG A 22 -9.19 -12.09 5.92
C ARG A 22 -9.76 -11.50 7.23
N PRO A 23 -9.66 -10.17 7.46
CA PRO A 23 -9.07 -9.17 6.58
C PRO A 23 -7.53 -9.19 6.58
N ALA A 24 -6.93 -8.86 5.45
CA ALA A 24 -5.48 -8.80 5.24
C ALA A 24 -5.06 -7.43 4.67
N VAL A 25 -3.85 -6.98 5.00
CA VAL A 25 -3.27 -5.74 4.46
C VAL A 25 -1.89 -6.05 3.89
N PHE A 26 -1.70 -5.72 2.61
CA PHE A 26 -0.41 -5.87 1.92
C PHE A 26 0.18 -4.52 1.56
N VAL A 27 1.51 -4.45 1.54
CA VAL A 27 2.26 -3.24 1.18
C VAL A 27 3.04 -3.50 -0.10
N GLU A 28 2.76 -2.72 -1.13
CA GLU A 28 3.51 -2.67 -2.38
C GLU A 28 4.33 -1.40 -2.46
N PHE A 29 5.60 -1.54 -2.86
CA PHE A 29 6.46 -0.40 -3.18
C PHE A 29 6.59 -0.26 -4.68
N GLY A 30 6.11 0.87 -5.20
CA GLY A 30 6.31 1.23 -6.59
C GLY A 30 7.77 1.65 -6.88
N PRO A 31 8.13 1.80 -8.16
CA PRO A 31 9.44 2.32 -8.55
C PRO A 31 9.75 3.67 -7.89
N ILE A 32 11.01 3.86 -7.51
CA ILE A 32 11.51 5.14 -7.00
C ILE A 32 12.34 5.82 -8.09
N GLU A 33 11.85 6.95 -8.59
CA GLU A 33 12.58 7.83 -9.50
C GLU A 33 13.60 8.66 -8.72
N TRP A 34 14.88 8.48 -9.04
CA TRP A 34 15.98 9.19 -8.38
C TRP A 34 16.52 10.33 -9.23
N GLU A 35 16.73 11.48 -8.58
CA GLU A 35 17.42 12.63 -9.16
C GLU A 35 18.62 13.01 -8.27
N PRO A 36 19.78 13.32 -8.87
CA PRO A 36 20.91 13.86 -8.11
C PRO A 36 20.51 15.07 -7.29
N PHE A 37 21.02 15.11 -6.05
CA PHE A 37 20.83 16.19 -5.11
C PHE A 37 22.19 16.65 -4.56
N LYS A 38 22.20 17.78 -3.83
CA LYS A 38 23.43 18.41 -3.35
C LYS A 38 24.30 17.42 -2.57
N CYS A 39 25.63 17.58 -2.70
CA CYS A 39 26.63 16.88 -1.89
C CYS A 39 26.53 15.34 -1.95
N GLY A 40 26.43 14.78 -3.16
CA GLY A 40 26.42 13.31 -3.36
C GLY A 40 25.14 12.62 -2.87
N CYS A 41 24.11 13.38 -2.54
CA CYS A 41 22.81 12.86 -2.17
C CYS A 41 21.92 12.67 -3.41
N TYR A 42 20.83 11.93 -3.27
CA TYR A 42 19.79 11.77 -4.28
C TYR A 42 18.43 12.01 -3.63
N ARG A 43 17.54 12.69 -4.36
CA ARG A 43 16.13 12.81 -3.98
C ARG A 43 15.31 11.83 -4.81
N GLY A 44 14.46 11.08 -4.15
CA GLY A 44 13.58 10.10 -4.77
C GLY A 44 12.13 10.58 -4.78
N ARG A 45 11.36 10.18 -5.78
CA ARG A 45 9.89 10.18 -5.75
C ARG A 45 9.40 8.77 -6.02
N GLY A 46 8.48 8.27 -5.22
CA GLY A 46 7.86 6.98 -5.45
C GLY A 46 6.47 6.93 -4.87
N ASN A 47 5.83 5.79 -5.06
CA ASN A 47 4.53 5.48 -4.52
C ASN A 47 4.60 4.23 -3.64
N VAL A 48 3.74 4.17 -2.63
CA VAL A 48 3.47 2.99 -1.83
C VAL A 48 2.00 2.68 -1.98
N VAL A 49 1.65 1.46 -2.36
CA VAL A 49 0.26 1.03 -2.49
C VAL A 49 -0.07 0.09 -1.34
N ILE A 50 -1.20 0.33 -0.69
CA ILE A 50 -1.69 -0.50 0.40
C ILE A 50 -2.92 -1.23 -0.10
N HIS A 51 -2.85 -2.56 -0.11
CA HIS A 51 -3.94 -3.43 -0.51
C HIS A 51 -4.67 -3.87 0.75
N THR A 52 -5.86 -3.32 0.99
CA THR A 52 -6.73 -3.77 2.06
C THR A 52 -7.73 -4.77 1.49
N VAL A 53 -7.55 -6.06 1.80
CA VAL A 53 -8.36 -7.16 1.26
C VAL A 53 -9.31 -7.67 2.33
N THR A 54 -10.59 -7.70 2.01
CA THR A 54 -11.67 -8.14 2.90
C THR A 54 -12.62 -9.10 2.18
N ASP A 55 -13.40 -9.87 2.95
CA ASP A 55 -14.49 -10.66 2.37
C ASP A 55 -15.52 -9.72 1.73
N TRP A 56 -15.97 -10.06 0.52
CA TRP A 56 -17.16 -9.42 -0.04
C TRP A 56 -18.38 -9.90 0.76
N MET A 57 -19.10 -8.95 1.38
CA MET A 57 -20.37 -9.22 2.06
C MET A 57 -21.42 -8.23 1.58
N GLU A 58 -22.48 -8.72 0.93
CA GLU A 58 -23.59 -7.89 0.47
C GLU A 58 -24.13 -7.01 1.61
N GLY A 59 -24.13 -5.69 1.39
CA GLY A 59 -24.68 -4.72 2.33
C GLY A 59 -23.83 -4.44 3.58
N ARG A 60 -22.59 -4.95 3.65
CA ARG A 60 -21.66 -4.74 4.79
C ARG A 60 -20.29 -4.19 4.38
N HIS A 61 -20.26 -3.39 3.32
CA HIS A 61 -19.06 -2.76 2.80
C HIS A 61 -18.52 -1.66 3.74
N ASP A 62 -19.35 -1.15 4.64
CA ASP A 62 -19.01 -0.18 5.69
C ASP A 62 -17.77 -0.58 6.49
N ARG A 63 -17.64 -1.88 6.80
CA ARG A 63 -16.49 -2.41 7.56
C ARG A 63 -15.19 -2.41 6.76
N ALA A 64 -15.26 -2.66 5.45
CA ALA A 64 -14.09 -2.66 4.59
C ALA A 64 -13.56 -1.24 4.41
N PHE A 65 -14.45 -0.28 4.18
CA PHE A 65 -14.09 1.13 4.10
C PHE A 65 -13.57 1.66 5.44
N ALA A 66 -14.22 1.33 6.57
CA ALA A 66 -13.73 1.73 7.89
C ALA A 66 -12.34 1.18 8.22
N LEU A 67 -12.01 -0.03 7.74
CA LEU A 67 -10.67 -0.59 7.89
C LEU A 67 -9.65 0.16 7.03
N SER A 68 -9.97 0.43 5.77
CA SER A 68 -9.13 1.23 4.87
C SER A 68 -8.92 2.64 5.44
N ASP A 69 -9.96 3.33 5.91
CA ASP A 69 -9.88 4.63 6.56
C ASP A 69 -8.97 4.60 7.80
N ALA A 70 -9.06 3.55 8.63
CA ALA A 70 -8.21 3.40 9.80
C ALA A 70 -6.74 3.20 9.43
N VAL A 71 -6.46 2.43 8.36
CA VAL A 71 -5.11 2.23 7.84
C VAL A 71 -4.57 3.53 7.26
N VAL A 72 -5.36 4.22 6.43
CA VAL A 72 -5.03 5.54 5.88
C VAL A 72 -4.73 6.54 7.00
N GLY A 73 -5.54 6.60 8.05
CA GLY A 73 -5.33 7.52 9.16
C GLY A 73 -4.04 7.28 9.96
N VAL A 74 -3.48 6.07 9.92
CA VAL A 74 -2.18 5.76 10.52
C VAL A 74 -1.02 6.09 9.57
N LEU A 75 -1.22 5.93 8.26
CA LEU A 75 -0.19 6.10 7.25
C LEU A 75 -0.05 7.54 6.77
N ASP A 76 -1.13 8.31 6.71
CA ASP A 76 -1.07 9.69 6.24
C ASP A 76 -0.19 10.53 7.17
N GLY A 77 0.81 11.19 6.59
CA GLY A 77 1.84 11.94 7.31
C GLY A 77 2.94 11.08 7.96
N LEU A 78 2.85 9.74 7.93
CA LEU A 78 3.90 8.86 8.46
C LEU A 78 5.22 9.13 7.74
N CYS A 79 6.25 9.51 8.48
CA CYS A 79 7.57 9.81 7.97
C CYS A 79 8.66 9.08 8.78
N GLY A 80 9.87 9.05 8.24
CA GLY A 80 10.98 8.38 8.91
C GLY A 80 12.34 8.76 8.35
N ALA A 81 13.37 8.04 8.79
CA ALA A 81 14.72 8.26 8.31
C ALA A 81 14.79 7.93 6.81
N GLY A 82 15.03 8.96 5.99
CA GLY A 82 15.22 8.80 4.54
C GLY A 82 13.94 8.89 3.70
N PHE A 83 12.77 9.15 4.29
CA PHE A 83 11.54 9.41 3.54
C PHE A 83 10.64 10.47 4.21
N SER A 84 9.90 11.24 3.40
CA SER A 84 8.95 12.25 3.85
C SER A 84 7.66 11.62 4.39
N GLY A 85 6.76 12.46 4.89
CA GLY A 85 5.38 12.02 5.14
C GLY A 85 4.79 11.37 3.90
N LEU A 86 4.19 10.18 4.06
CA LEU A 86 3.28 9.60 3.08
C LEU A 86 2.08 10.54 2.92
N ALA A 87 1.61 10.74 1.71
CA ALA A 87 0.42 11.52 1.43
C ALA A 87 -0.52 10.71 0.54
N LEU A 88 -1.77 10.53 0.97
CA LEU A 88 -2.76 9.80 0.18
C LEU A 88 -2.94 10.49 -1.18
N LEU A 89 -2.73 9.73 -2.25
CA LEU A 89 -2.88 10.18 -3.63
C LEU A 89 -4.21 9.72 -4.23
N GLN A 90 -4.57 8.46 -3.98
CA GLN A 90 -5.75 7.83 -4.57
C GLN A 90 -6.17 6.60 -3.77
N THR A 91 -7.48 6.37 -3.68
CA THR A 91 -8.06 5.08 -3.29
C THR A 91 -8.79 4.49 -4.50
N GLN A 92 -8.52 3.24 -4.84
CA GLN A 92 -9.26 2.50 -5.86
C GLN A 92 -9.87 1.25 -5.24
N THR A 93 -11.19 1.11 -5.34
CA THR A 93 -11.89 -0.10 -4.92
C THR A 93 -12.00 -1.06 -6.09
N ASN A 94 -11.45 -2.26 -5.93
CA ASN A 94 -11.52 -3.36 -6.87
C ASN A 94 -12.42 -4.47 -6.31
N HIS A 95 -13.35 -4.93 -7.14
CA HIS A 95 -14.30 -6.00 -6.83
C HIS A 95 -14.33 -7.06 -7.95
N ASN A 96 -13.29 -7.13 -8.79
CA ASN A 96 -13.25 -8.03 -9.94
C ASN A 96 -13.15 -9.53 -9.58
N HIS A 97 -12.98 -9.85 -8.30
CA HIS A 97 -12.98 -11.21 -7.78
C HIS A 97 -14.22 -11.36 -6.89
N GLU A 98 -15.20 -12.14 -7.35
CA GLU A 98 -16.59 -12.21 -6.84
C GLU A 98 -16.72 -12.36 -5.31
N ASP A 99 -15.70 -12.88 -4.62
CA ASP A 99 -15.71 -13.16 -3.16
C ASP A 99 -14.87 -12.19 -2.31
N ILE A 100 -14.19 -11.20 -2.89
CA ILE A 100 -13.36 -10.23 -2.15
C ILE A 100 -13.65 -8.78 -2.52
N LEU A 101 -13.46 -7.92 -1.53
CA LEU A 101 -13.38 -6.47 -1.72
C LEU A 101 -11.95 -6.03 -1.40
N GLU A 102 -11.30 -5.43 -2.39
CA GLU A 102 -9.96 -4.88 -2.27
C GLU A 102 -10.02 -3.35 -2.40
N ASN A 103 -9.42 -2.64 -1.43
CA ASN A 103 -9.13 -1.21 -1.55
C ASN A 103 -7.62 -1.01 -1.75
N LEU A 104 -7.26 -0.31 -2.81
CA LEU A 104 -5.90 0.05 -3.18
C LEU A 104 -5.66 1.52 -2.82
N ASP A 105 -5.05 1.76 -1.67
CA ASP A 105 -4.70 3.10 -1.19
C ASP A 105 -3.27 3.43 -1.63
N THR A 106 -3.14 4.29 -2.64
CA THR A 106 -1.84 4.76 -3.15
C THR A 106 -1.41 6.01 -2.41
N PHE A 107 -0.21 5.97 -1.83
CA PHE A 107 0.45 7.09 -1.19
C PHE A 107 1.63 7.56 -2.04
N THR A 108 1.80 8.86 -2.17
CA THR A 108 3.05 9.44 -2.69
C THR A 108 4.03 9.71 -1.57
N VAL A 109 5.32 9.53 -1.85
CA VAL A 109 6.39 9.75 -0.89
C VAL A 109 7.66 10.25 -1.57
N ARG A 110 8.39 11.11 -0.87
CA ARG A 110 9.72 11.56 -1.30
C ARG A 110 10.78 10.88 -0.46
N TYR A 111 11.87 10.48 -1.10
CA TYR A 111 13.00 9.84 -0.45
C TYR A 111 14.23 10.74 -0.47
N LEU A 112 15.12 10.54 0.51
CA LEU A 112 16.46 11.12 0.51
C LEU A 112 17.47 9.99 0.74
N ARG A 113 18.34 9.79 -0.25
CA ARG A 113 19.42 8.80 -0.20
C ARG A 113 20.77 9.49 -0.19
N ARG A 114 21.68 9.02 0.65
CA ARG A 114 23.10 9.41 0.64
C ARG A 114 23.90 8.21 0.13
N LEU A 115 24.88 8.46 -0.74
CA LEU A 115 25.89 7.47 -1.13
C LEU A 115 27.09 7.54 -0.18
#